data_AF-A0A0F9G2U6-F1
#
_entry.id   AF-A0A0F9G2U6-F1
#
_cell.length_a   1.000
_cell.length_b   1.000
_cell.length_c   1.000
_cell.angle_alpha   90.00
_cell.angle_beta   90.00
_cell.angle_gamma   90.00
#
_symmetry.space_group_name_H-M   'P 1'
#
loop_
_entity.id
_entity.type
_entity.pdbx_description
1 polymer ?
#
loop_
_entity_poly.entity_id
_entity_poly.type
_entity_poly.pdbx_seq_one_letter_code
_entity_poly.pdbx_strand_id
1 'polypeptide(L)'
;MSNLFLDHTHAQLTGVQKVMLATTAYDNPDASYTYSIQRSRQALEEAGFLTAYLLLSGNCHVDDARNRVVQEFLETDCTDLVFLDADVSWEPETLVELVSYDCDVVGGVYPYRREGDITKLNMPVLMIPGEITTNEQGLVQVAGLPTGFMRIRRHVLESLTRDAHRYWNRGDRRSEIPILFERSFENGVRWGGDINFCRKWIGAGGAIWAAPEMHLGHSSKRIIRDSLGAALRRQGGQTLRYVAERLAVGSMDPTLFMEAVKRTDNEWSVPEDVLALCAIMGRLADGPIIEAGSGLTTIILAAVSEHPVYCLEHDPIWAAHLGGMIEEAGVSNIGVCLCPIKDGWYDLTDYESELPAQFALGLNDGPPRALGSRMGFYERFGNCVDTIIVDDADDRSYGNEIEAWCAENDRRVDFIEQRAALIRHNVKEKANAAA
;
A
#
# COMPACT_ATOMS: atom_id res chain seq x y z
N MET A 1 37.44 -12.82 -0.72
CA MET A 1 37.96 -11.43 -0.81
C MET A 1 36.74 -10.56 -1.06
N SER A 2 36.50 -9.56 -0.20
CA SER A 2 35.37 -8.64 -0.37
C SER A 2 35.82 -7.39 -1.10
N ASN A 3 34.97 -6.89 -1.99
CA ASN A 3 35.21 -5.67 -2.77
C ASN A 3 34.43 -4.52 -2.13
N LEU A 4 35.13 -3.43 -1.83
CA LEU A 4 34.55 -2.21 -1.28
C LEU A 4 34.56 -1.14 -2.39
N PHE A 5 33.39 -0.60 -2.69
CA PHE A 5 33.21 0.53 -3.59
C PHE A 5 32.64 1.68 -2.79
N LEU A 6 33.29 2.84 -2.82
CA LEU A 6 32.88 4.04 -2.11
C LEU A 6 32.92 5.23 -3.06
N ASP A 7 31.77 5.85 -3.25
CA ASP A 7 31.61 7.07 -4.04
C ASP A 7 31.30 8.25 -3.11
N HIS A 8 32.07 9.32 -3.26
CA HIS A 8 31.92 10.55 -2.49
C HIS A 8 31.52 11.69 -3.40
N THR A 9 30.35 12.28 -3.17
CA THR A 9 30.07 13.61 -3.71
C THR A 9 30.93 14.62 -2.93
N HIS A 10 31.97 15.15 -3.57
CA HIS A 10 33.09 15.89 -2.96
C HIS A 10 32.78 17.30 -2.39
N ALA A 11 31.52 17.70 -2.27
CA ALA A 11 31.18 19.01 -1.72
C ALA A 11 31.27 18.96 -0.18
N GLN A 12 32.35 19.50 0.40
CA GLN A 12 32.40 19.83 1.82
C GLN A 12 31.48 21.03 2.07
N LEU A 13 30.18 20.79 2.22
CA LEU A 13 29.21 21.79 2.66
C LEU A 13 28.96 21.59 4.15
N THR A 14 29.33 22.59 4.95
CA THR A 14 29.05 22.60 6.38
C THR A 14 27.57 22.91 6.62
N GLY A 15 26.92 22.18 7.52
CA GLY A 15 25.52 22.41 7.88
C GLY A 15 24.48 21.74 6.98
N VAL A 16 24.90 20.92 6.01
CA VAL A 16 24.00 20.11 5.16
C VAL A 16 24.06 18.65 5.62
N GLN A 17 22.89 18.00 5.74
CA GLN A 17 22.82 16.59 6.08
C GLN A 17 23.46 15.74 4.96
N LYS A 18 24.40 14.89 5.33
CA LYS A 18 25.17 14.05 4.40
C LYS A 18 24.95 12.58 4.73
N VAL A 19 24.27 11.87 3.85
CA VAL A 19 23.77 10.53 4.09
C VAL A 19 24.64 9.51 3.38
N MET A 20 25.20 8.56 4.12
CA MET A 20 25.85 7.39 3.55
C MET A 20 24.80 6.31 3.29
N LEU A 21 24.54 6.00 2.03
CA LEU A 21 23.75 4.87 1.59
C LEU A 21 24.67 3.65 1.51
N ALA A 22 24.42 2.62 2.32
CA ALA A 22 25.31 1.48 2.45
C ALA A 22 24.60 0.15 2.21
N THR A 23 25.19 -0.66 1.34
CA THR A 23 24.67 -1.98 0.98
C THR A 23 25.73 -3.05 1.10
N THR A 24 25.36 -4.15 1.74
CA THR A 24 26.17 -5.36 1.83
C THR A 24 25.54 -6.44 0.97
N ALA A 25 26.30 -7.01 0.05
CA ALA A 25 25.86 -8.10 -0.81
C ALA A 25 26.81 -9.30 -0.71
N TYR A 26 26.27 -10.51 -0.67
CA TYR A 26 27.11 -11.71 -0.81
C TYR A 26 27.58 -11.86 -2.26
N ASP A 27 26.62 -11.93 -3.18
CA ASP A 27 26.85 -11.96 -4.62
C ASP A 27 26.61 -10.57 -5.25
N ASN A 28 25.68 -10.49 -6.21
CA ASN A 28 25.28 -9.28 -6.90
C ASN A 28 23.98 -8.71 -6.30
N PRO A 29 23.82 -7.39 -6.24
CA PRO A 29 22.54 -6.78 -5.93
C PRO A 29 21.46 -7.14 -6.96
N ASP A 30 20.20 -7.16 -6.52
CA ASP A 30 19.06 -7.39 -7.39
C ASP A 30 18.89 -6.25 -8.40
N ALA A 31 18.30 -6.54 -9.56
CA ALA A 31 18.03 -5.53 -10.58
C ALA A 31 17.07 -4.44 -10.08
N SER A 32 16.05 -4.82 -9.29
CA SER A 32 15.10 -3.89 -8.69
C SER A 32 15.75 -2.96 -7.65
N TYR A 33 16.67 -3.49 -6.84
CA TYR A 33 17.52 -2.68 -5.96
C TYR A 33 18.33 -1.68 -6.76
N THR A 34 19.02 -2.15 -7.82
CA THR A 34 19.91 -1.32 -8.65
C THR A 34 19.15 -0.17 -9.32
N TYR A 35 17.93 -0.44 -9.77
CA TYR A 35 17.02 0.57 -10.31
C TYR A 35 16.58 1.58 -9.23
N SER A 36 16.22 1.09 -8.04
CA SER A 36 15.75 1.93 -6.92
C SER A 36 16.85 2.88 -6.43
N ILE A 37 18.06 2.37 -6.18
CA ILE A 37 19.17 3.16 -5.62
C ILE A 37 19.64 4.27 -6.58
N GLN A 38 19.68 4.01 -7.89
CA GLN A 38 20.11 5.00 -8.88
C GLN A 38 19.16 6.20 -8.90
N ARG A 39 17.84 5.95 -8.96
CA ARG A 39 16.83 7.02 -8.90
C ARG A 39 16.82 7.75 -7.55
N SER A 40 17.07 7.02 -6.46
CA SER A 40 17.05 7.61 -5.11
C SER A 40 18.18 8.59 -4.85
N ARG A 41 19.37 8.37 -5.42
CA ARG A 41 20.48 9.33 -5.29
C ARG A 41 20.14 10.67 -5.92
N GLN A 42 19.52 10.65 -7.11
CA GLN A 42 19.04 11.86 -7.77
C GLN A 42 17.97 12.57 -6.91
N ALA A 43 16.96 11.83 -6.43
CA ALA A 43 15.90 12.41 -5.61
C ALA A 43 16.41 13.02 -4.29
N LEU A 44 17.40 12.39 -3.65
CA LEU A 44 18.04 12.93 -2.44
C LEU A 44 18.80 14.23 -2.73
N GLU A 45 19.55 14.29 -3.84
CA GLU A 45 20.25 15.51 -4.26
C GLU A 45 19.27 16.65 -4.57
N GLU A 46 18.17 16.35 -5.26
CA GLU A 46 17.09 17.31 -5.56
C GLU A 46 16.38 17.80 -4.28
N ALA A 47 16.25 16.94 -3.26
CA ALA A 47 15.75 17.30 -1.94
C ALA A 47 16.76 18.06 -1.06
N GLY A 48 17.99 18.29 -1.56
CA GLY A 48 19.02 19.07 -0.88
C GLY A 48 19.94 18.27 0.05
N PHE A 49 19.88 16.94 0.00
CA PHE A 49 20.77 16.06 0.77
C PHE A 49 22.06 15.77 -0.01
N LEU A 50 23.19 15.71 0.71
CA LEU A 50 24.41 15.16 0.14
C LEU A 50 24.42 13.64 0.32
N THR A 51 24.89 12.89 -0.67
CA THR A 51 24.96 11.43 -0.60
C THR A 51 26.40 10.92 -0.67
N ALA A 52 26.67 9.81 0.00
CA ALA A 52 27.80 8.93 -0.26
C ALA A 52 27.23 7.53 -0.48
N TYR A 53 27.80 6.76 -1.41
CA TYR A 53 27.33 5.40 -1.66
C TYR A 53 28.43 4.38 -1.41
N LEU A 54 28.14 3.39 -0.56
CA LEU A 54 29.04 2.31 -0.18
C LEU A 54 28.41 0.97 -0.57
N LEU A 55 29.09 0.22 -1.44
CA LEU A 55 28.75 -1.16 -1.76
C LEU A 55 29.88 -2.10 -1.30
N LEU A 56 29.55 -2.99 -0.37
CA LEU A 56 30.45 -4.04 0.12
C LEU A 56 29.96 -5.40 -0.39
N SER A 57 30.66 -5.95 -1.39
CA SER A 57 30.33 -7.24 -2.00
C SER A 57 31.29 -8.36 -1.55
N GLY A 58 30.82 -9.61 -1.51
CA GLY A 58 31.65 -10.81 -1.29
C GLY A 58 31.88 -11.17 0.18
N ASN A 59 31.01 -10.74 1.10
CA ASN A 59 31.05 -11.16 2.50
C ASN A 59 29.83 -12.04 2.84
N CYS A 60 30.07 -13.30 3.22
CA CYS A 60 29.02 -14.24 3.63
C CYS A 60 28.51 -14.02 5.06
N HIS A 61 29.24 -13.26 5.87
CA HIS A 61 28.88 -12.91 7.24
C HIS A 61 28.33 -11.49 7.26
N VAL A 62 27.01 -11.37 7.15
CA VAL A 62 26.31 -10.07 7.08
C VAL A 62 26.59 -9.17 8.28
N ASP A 63 26.75 -9.73 9.48
CA ASP A 63 27.04 -8.97 10.70
C ASP A 63 28.44 -8.31 10.62
N ASP A 64 29.46 -9.08 10.20
CA ASP A 64 30.81 -8.57 9.98
C ASP A 64 30.85 -7.53 8.86
N ALA A 65 30.05 -7.73 7.81
CA ALA A 65 29.92 -6.78 6.72
C ALA A 65 29.36 -5.44 7.22
N ARG A 66 28.29 -5.47 8.03
CA ARG A 66 27.68 -4.27 8.64
C ARG A 66 28.63 -3.58 9.61
N ASN A 67 29.37 -4.33 10.43
CA ASN A 67 30.40 -3.76 11.29
C ASN A 67 31.52 -3.07 10.50
N ARG A 68 31.94 -3.65 9.36
CA ARG A 68 32.89 -3.00 8.45
C ARG A 68 32.30 -1.72 7.83
N VAL A 69 31.02 -1.72 7.46
CA VAL A 69 30.35 -0.50 6.98
C VAL A 69 30.37 0.59 8.07
N VAL A 70 30.11 0.24 9.33
CA VAL A 70 30.19 1.18 10.46
C VAL A 70 31.59 1.77 10.58
N GLN A 71 32.65 0.96 10.44
CA GLN A 71 34.02 1.44 10.43
C GLN A 71 34.22 2.51 9.34
N GLU A 72 33.89 2.20 8.08
CA GLU A 72 34.05 3.13 6.95
C GLU A 72 33.20 4.40 7.16
N PHE A 73 31.97 4.27 7.64
CA PHE A 73 31.10 5.40 7.95
C PHE A 73 31.73 6.35 8.98
N LEU A 74 32.29 5.81 10.06
CA LEU A 74 32.89 6.60 11.13
C LEU A 74 34.15 7.36 10.67
N GLU A 75 34.82 6.90 9.62
CA GLU A 75 35.96 7.61 8.98
C GLU A 75 35.52 8.75 8.05
N THR A 76 34.22 8.90 7.78
CA THR A 76 33.67 10.00 6.97
C THR A 76 33.05 11.12 7.81
N ASP A 77 32.64 12.19 7.13
CA ASP A 77 31.85 13.32 7.64
C ASP A 77 30.33 13.13 7.50
N CYS A 78 29.85 11.96 7.06
CA CYS A 78 28.41 11.71 6.86
C CYS A 78 27.65 11.76 8.19
N THR A 79 26.51 12.44 8.25
CA THR A 79 25.69 12.60 9.47
C THR A 79 24.80 11.39 9.75
N ASP A 80 24.42 10.65 8.72
CA ASP A 80 23.47 9.54 8.79
C ASP A 80 23.97 8.36 7.97
N LEU A 81 23.77 7.15 8.50
CA LEU A 81 24.01 5.90 7.81
C LEU A 81 22.66 5.26 7.48
N VAL A 82 22.41 4.94 6.20
CA VAL A 82 21.25 4.16 5.77
C VAL A 82 21.72 2.80 5.29
N PHE A 83 21.32 1.75 5.99
CA PHE A 83 21.47 0.39 5.49
C PHE A 83 20.34 0.03 4.54
N LEU A 84 20.72 -0.50 3.38
CA LEU A 84 19.83 -0.97 2.33
C LEU A 84 20.22 -2.39 1.95
N ASP A 85 19.33 -3.36 2.17
CA ASP A 85 19.57 -4.75 1.76
C ASP A 85 19.49 -4.87 0.23
N ALA A 86 20.36 -5.70 -0.34
CA ALA A 86 20.57 -5.78 -1.79
C ALA A 86 19.42 -6.45 -2.57
N ASP A 87 18.43 -7.00 -1.86
CA ASP A 87 17.20 -7.62 -2.38
C ASP A 87 15.92 -6.84 -2.01
N VAL A 88 16.06 -5.61 -1.52
CA VAL A 88 14.94 -4.70 -1.23
C VAL A 88 14.80 -3.64 -2.33
N SER A 89 13.57 -3.24 -2.63
CA SER A 89 13.23 -2.22 -3.63
C SER A 89 12.20 -1.23 -3.08
N TRP A 90 12.22 0.00 -3.59
CA TRP A 90 11.41 1.12 -3.08
C TRP A 90 11.28 2.22 -4.15
N GLU A 91 10.34 3.14 -3.95
CA GLU A 91 10.29 4.37 -4.74
C GLU A 91 11.21 5.44 -4.14
N PRO A 92 11.88 6.28 -4.97
CA PRO A 92 12.85 7.28 -4.50
C PRO A 92 12.37 8.17 -3.36
N GLU A 93 11.10 8.58 -3.43
CA GLU A 93 10.43 9.45 -2.46
C GLU A 93 10.41 8.80 -1.07
N THR A 94 10.29 7.46 -1.00
CA THR A 94 10.33 6.71 0.26
C THR A 94 11.68 6.82 0.96
N LEU A 95 12.80 6.86 0.20
CA LEU A 95 14.12 7.04 0.80
C LEU A 95 14.33 8.48 1.27
N VAL A 96 13.83 9.46 0.51
CA VAL A 96 13.83 10.89 0.90
C VAL A 96 13.06 11.07 2.21
N GLU A 97 11.88 10.44 2.32
CA GLU A 97 11.06 10.45 3.53
C GLU A 97 11.81 9.85 4.74
N LEU A 98 12.43 8.67 4.58
CA LEU A 98 13.20 7.99 5.64
C LEU A 98 14.30 8.89 6.24
N VAL A 99 15.02 9.59 5.38
CA VAL A 99 16.10 10.50 5.76
C VAL A 99 15.56 11.76 6.45
N SER A 100 14.36 12.20 6.09
CA SER A 100 13.74 13.43 6.59
C SER A 100 13.15 13.34 7.99
N TYR A 101 12.89 12.14 8.51
CA TYR A 101 12.34 11.98 9.87
C TYR A 101 13.26 12.56 10.96
N ASP A 102 12.70 13.11 12.03
CA ASP A 102 13.50 13.68 13.13
C ASP A 102 13.57 12.71 14.32
N CYS A 103 14.32 11.62 14.11
CA CYS A 103 14.58 10.63 15.14
C CYS A 103 15.93 9.94 14.92
N ASP A 104 16.40 9.22 15.95
CA ASP A 104 17.76 8.68 15.97
C ASP A 104 17.93 7.40 15.14
N VAL A 105 16.95 6.50 15.22
CA VAL A 105 16.89 5.24 14.47
C VAL A 105 15.48 5.06 13.93
N VAL A 106 15.38 4.97 12.60
CA VAL A 106 14.12 4.73 11.90
C VAL A 106 14.30 3.72 10.78
N GLY A 107 13.30 2.90 10.50
CA GLY A 107 13.34 1.99 9.37
C GLY A 107 11.98 1.69 8.78
N GLY A 108 11.97 1.40 7.49
CA GLY A 108 10.84 0.78 6.82
C GLY A 108 10.89 -0.74 6.99
N VAL A 109 9.74 -1.39 6.97
CA VAL A 109 9.62 -2.85 7.14
C VAL A 109 9.07 -3.46 5.85
N TYR A 110 9.88 -4.31 5.22
CA TYR A 110 9.51 -5.02 4.00
C TYR A 110 8.92 -6.41 4.32
N PRO A 111 8.02 -6.95 3.47
CA PRO A 111 7.44 -8.28 3.69
C PRO A 111 8.51 -9.38 3.61
N TYR A 112 8.25 -10.56 4.20
CA TYR A 112 9.08 -11.73 3.92
C TYR A 112 9.01 -12.14 2.43
N ARG A 113 10.03 -12.86 1.94
CA ARG A 113 10.10 -13.39 0.55
C ARG A 113 9.03 -14.45 0.20
N ARG A 114 8.12 -14.72 1.13
CA ARG A 114 7.04 -15.71 0.97
C ARG A 114 5.73 -15.05 1.34
N GLU A 115 4.71 -15.36 0.56
CA GLU A 115 3.35 -15.11 0.99
C GLU A 115 3.07 -15.86 2.30
N GLY A 116 2.36 -15.18 3.18
CA GLY A 116 1.91 -15.72 4.43
C GLY A 116 0.43 -15.40 4.60
N ASP A 117 -0.12 -15.90 5.69
CA ASP A 117 -1.48 -15.59 6.11
C ASP A 117 -1.65 -14.06 6.27
N ILE A 118 -2.46 -13.44 5.42
CA ILE A 118 -2.66 -11.99 5.36
C ILE A 118 -3.30 -11.42 6.64
N THR A 119 -3.92 -12.29 7.45
CA THR A 119 -4.52 -11.95 8.75
C THR A 119 -3.49 -11.87 9.88
N LYS A 120 -2.24 -12.29 9.62
CA LYS A 120 -1.14 -12.27 10.57
C LYS A 120 -0.08 -11.25 10.15
N LEU A 121 0.60 -10.69 11.14
CA LEU A 121 1.77 -9.87 10.89
C LEU A 121 2.91 -10.72 10.33
N ASN A 122 3.03 -10.74 9.00
CA ASN A 122 4.04 -11.50 8.27
C ASN A 122 5.19 -10.58 7.82
N MET A 123 5.80 -9.89 8.78
CA MET A 123 6.89 -8.95 8.56
C MET A 123 8.00 -9.09 9.62
N PRO A 124 9.27 -8.78 9.28
CA PRO A 124 10.42 -8.91 10.18
C PRO A 124 10.53 -7.73 11.15
N VAL A 125 9.50 -7.49 11.96
CA VAL A 125 9.48 -6.44 12.99
C VAL A 125 9.22 -7.04 14.37
N LEU A 126 9.92 -6.53 15.39
CA LEU A 126 9.64 -6.88 16.78
C LEU A 126 8.80 -5.77 17.41
N MET A 127 7.48 -5.99 17.48
CA MET A 127 6.55 -5.05 18.11
C MET A 127 6.77 -4.99 19.62
N ILE A 128 6.54 -3.81 20.22
CA ILE A 128 6.43 -3.69 21.68
C ILE A 128 5.08 -4.30 22.08
N PRO A 129 5.02 -5.23 23.05
CA PRO A 129 3.76 -5.79 23.50
C PRO A 129 2.84 -4.72 24.10
N GLY A 130 1.56 -4.74 23.73
CA GLY A 130 0.56 -3.79 24.23
C GLY A 130 0.07 -2.84 23.14
N GLU A 131 -0.20 -1.60 23.53
CA GLU A 131 -0.74 -0.58 22.64
C GLU A 131 0.31 -0.01 21.68
N ILE A 132 -0.07 0.18 20.43
CA ILE A 132 0.79 0.79 19.41
C ILE A 132 0.94 2.27 19.74
N THR A 133 2.16 2.68 20.09
CA THR A 133 2.48 4.08 20.34
C THR A 133 3.03 4.71 19.06
N THR A 134 2.43 5.83 18.63
CA THR A 134 2.89 6.65 17.51
C THR A 134 3.47 7.98 17.98
N ASN A 135 4.42 8.54 17.24
CA ASN A 135 4.88 9.91 17.44
C ASN A 135 4.11 10.90 16.54
N GLU A 136 4.43 12.20 16.66
CA GLU A 136 3.81 13.27 15.87
C GLU A 136 4.06 13.14 14.36
N GLN A 137 5.08 12.38 13.95
CA GLN A 137 5.39 12.09 12.55
C GLN A 137 4.72 10.80 12.05
N GLY A 138 3.85 10.16 12.85
CA GLY A 138 3.17 8.92 12.50
C GLY A 138 4.04 7.66 12.59
N LEU A 139 5.26 7.75 13.13
CA LEU A 139 6.15 6.60 13.31
C LEU A 139 5.70 5.75 14.49
N VAL A 140 5.77 4.43 14.33
CA VAL A 140 5.40 3.45 15.36
C VAL A 140 6.65 3.06 16.18
N GLN A 141 6.59 3.16 17.50
CA GLN A 141 7.69 2.70 18.34
C GLN A 141 7.76 1.17 18.38
N VAL A 142 8.94 0.60 18.15
CA VAL A 142 9.16 -0.86 18.07
C VAL A 142 10.37 -1.30 18.90
N ALA A 143 10.40 -2.58 19.27
CA ALA A 143 11.49 -3.19 20.03
C ALA A 143 12.63 -3.69 19.11
N GLY A 144 12.41 -3.74 17.80
CA GLY A 144 13.45 -4.12 16.83
C GLY A 144 12.99 -4.03 15.39
N LEU A 145 13.94 -3.72 14.51
CA LEU A 145 13.75 -3.54 13.08
C LEU A 145 14.79 -4.32 12.28
N PRO A 146 14.46 -4.71 11.04
CA PRO A 146 15.43 -5.25 10.12
C PRO A 146 16.30 -4.11 9.60
N THR A 147 17.58 -4.37 9.36
CA THR A 147 18.51 -3.36 8.83
C THR A 147 18.41 -3.17 7.32
N GLY A 148 17.48 -3.82 6.63
CA GLY A 148 17.43 -3.76 5.16
C GLY A 148 16.83 -2.48 4.57
N PHE A 149 16.25 -1.62 5.41
CA PHE A 149 15.84 -0.27 5.05
C PHE A 149 15.82 0.61 6.31
N MET A 150 17.00 0.82 6.91
CA MET A 150 17.15 1.43 8.23
C MET A 150 18.13 2.60 8.19
N ARG A 151 17.73 3.74 8.73
CA ARG A 151 18.55 4.93 8.93
C ARG A 151 18.95 5.08 10.39
N ILE A 152 20.22 5.40 10.62
CA ILE A 152 20.85 5.54 11.93
C ILE A 152 21.64 6.86 11.94
N ARG A 153 21.36 7.75 12.89
CA ARG A 153 22.16 8.97 13.10
C ARG A 153 23.57 8.65 13.60
N ARG A 154 24.55 9.45 13.20
CA ARG A 154 25.97 9.28 13.58
C ARG A 154 26.17 9.10 15.08
N HIS A 155 25.55 9.94 15.91
CA HIS A 155 25.76 9.92 17.37
C HIS A 155 25.34 8.60 18.01
N VAL A 156 24.39 7.86 17.40
CA VAL A 156 23.96 6.53 17.86
C VAL A 156 25.13 5.55 17.75
N LEU A 157 25.75 5.50 16.56
CA LEU A 157 26.90 4.62 16.31
C LEU A 157 28.08 5.04 17.18
N GLU A 158 28.40 6.33 17.23
CA GLU A 158 29.49 6.85 18.08
C GLU A 158 29.28 6.50 19.55
N SER A 159 28.06 6.65 20.08
CA SER A 159 27.74 6.31 21.47
C SER A 159 27.93 4.83 21.74
N LEU A 160 27.38 3.96 20.88
CA LEU A 160 27.52 2.51 21.04
C LEU A 160 28.97 2.03 20.86
N THR A 161 29.78 2.72 20.06
CA THR A 161 31.19 2.32 19.83
C THR A 161 32.11 2.58 21.02
N ARG A 162 31.73 3.46 21.96
CA ARG A 162 32.57 3.80 23.12
C ARG A 162 32.89 2.56 23.96
N ASP A 163 31.87 1.71 24.16
CA ASP A 163 31.97 0.50 24.99
C ASP A 163 31.96 -0.80 24.16
N ALA A 164 32.00 -0.70 22.82
CA ALA A 164 31.99 -1.86 21.94
C ALA A 164 33.33 -2.60 21.95
N HIS A 165 33.27 -3.93 21.94
CA HIS A 165 34.43 -4.75 21.56
C HIS A 165 34.88 -4.39 20.14
N ARG A 166 36.19 -4.50 19.88
CA ARG A 166 36.80 -4.14 18.61
C ARG A 166 37.78 -5.20 18.14
N TYR A 167 37.99 -5.27 16.83
CA TYR A 167 39.00 -6.14 16.24
C TYR A 167 39.66 -5.50 15.02
N TRP A 168 40.89 -5.93 14.74
CA TRP A 168 41.61 -5.50 13.53
C TRP A 168 41.18 -6.32 12.32
N ASN A 169 40.87 -5.64 11.23
CA ASN A 169 40.80 -6.29 9.93
C ASN A 169 42.21 -6.69 9.47
N ARG A 170 42.37 -7.90 8.93
CA ARG A 170 43.67 -8.38 8.43
C ARG A 170 44.11 -7.64 7.15
N GLY A 171 43.16 -7.17 6.35
CA GLY A 171 43.42 -6.49 5.07
C GLY A 171 43.38 -4.96 5.12
N ASP A 172 42.90 -4.38 6.21
CA ASP A 172 42.81 -2.93 6.41
C ASP A 172 43.15 -2.60 7.87
N ARG A 173 44.15 -1.74 8.08
CA ARG A 173 44.65 -1.36 9.41
C ARG A 173 44.51 0.14 9.69
N ARG A 174 43.64 0.85 8.98
CA ARG A 174 43.36 2.28 9.24
C ARG A 174 42.78 2.50 10.65
N SER A 175 41.84 1.64 11.05
CA SER A 175 41.18 1.67 12.36
C SER A 175 40.71 0.26 12.78
N GLU A 176 40.27 0.11 14.03
CA GLU A 176 39.62 -1.13 14.48
C GLU A 176 38.14 -1.14 14.12
N ILE A 177 37.61 -2.32 13.79
CA ILE A 177 36.18 -2.53 13.53
C ILE A 177 35.43 -2.67 14.86
N PRO A 178 34.44 -1.81 15.16
CA PRO A 178 33.57 -1.98 16.31
C PRO A 178 32.52 -3.08 16.06
N ILE A 179 32.26 -3.91 17.06
CA ILE A 179 31.26 -4.98 17.00
C ILE A 179 29.92 -4.44 17.53
N LEU A 180 29.12 -3.86 16.62
CA LEU A 180 27.77 -3.39 16.95
C LEU A 180 26.71 -4.42 16.55
N PHE A 181 26.86 -5.01 15.37
CA PHE A 181 26.03 -6.08 14.85
C PHE A 181 26.68 -7.43 15.17
N GLU A 182 26.03 -8.24 15.99
CA GLU A 182 26.46 -9.59 16.29
C GLU A 182 25.27 -10.43 16.73
N ARG A 183 25.28 -11.72 16.39
CA ARG A 183 24.28 -12.65 16.92
C ARG A 183 24.57 -12.92 18.39
N SER A 184 23.54 -12.86 19.23
CA SER A 184 23.63 -13.19 20.64
C SER A 184 22.65 -14.31 21.01
N PHE A 185 22.88 -14.93 22.16
CA PHE A 185 21.97 -15.90 22.75
C PHE A 185 21.77 -15.55 24.23
N GLU A 186 20.57 -15.11 24.57
CA GLU A 186 20.24 -14.64 25.91
C GLU A 186 18.84 -15.13 26.30
N ASN A 187 18.68 -15.59 27.54
CA ASN A 187 17.41 -16.06 28.09
C ASN A 187 16.69 -17.12 27.22
N GLY A 188 17.46 -18.01 26.58
CA GLY A 188 16.89 -19.05 25.71
C GLY A 188 16.52 -18.58 24.30
N VAL A 189 16.73 -17.30 23.97
CA VAL A 189 16.39 -16.70 22.67
C VAL A 189 17.67 -16.38 21.90
N ARG A 190 17.72 -16.79 20.63
CA ARG A 190 18.79 -16.42 19.70
C ARG A 190 18.39 -15.16 18.93
N TRP A 191 19.20 -14.11 19.04
CA TRP A 191 18.96 -12.83 18.38
C TRP A 191 19.78 -12.70 17.10
N GLY A 192 19.16 -12.17 16.05
CA GLY A 192 19.86 -11.70 14.85
C GLY A 192 20.72 -10.48 15.14
N GLY A 193 21.72 -10.20 14.30
CA GLY A 193 22.62 -9.06 14.51
C GLY A 193 21.92 -7.70 14.43
N ASP A 194 20.90 -7.59 13.58
CA ASP A 194 19.98 -6.44 13.46
C ASP A 194 19.19 -6.21 14.76
N ILE A 195 18.53 -7.24 15.27
CA ILE A 195 17.75 -7.14 16.51
C ILE A 195 18.66 -6.95 17.72
N ASN A 196 19.85 -7.55 17.74
CA ASN A 196 20.79 -7.33 18.83
C ASN A 196 21.35 -5.90 18.83
N PHE A 197 21.60 -5.29 17.67
CA PHE A 197 21.90 -3.86 17.56
C PHE A 197 20.75 -3.01 18.15
N CYS A 198 19.51 -3.33 17.80
CA CYS A 198 18.33 -2.65 18.34
C CYS A 198 18.29 -2.74 19.87
N ARG A 199 18.53 -3.93 20.44
CA ARG A 199 18.58 -4.16 21.89
C ARG A 199 19.70 -3.36 22.57
N LYS A 200 20.89 -3.27 21.96
CA LYS A 200 22.00 -2.44 22.48
C LYS A 200 21.60 -0.97 22.55
N TRP A 201 20.97 -0.43 21.51
CA TRP A 201 20.52 0.96 21.48
C TRP A 201 19.43 1.25 22.51
N ILE A 202 18.43 0.39 22.61
CA ILE A 202 17.38 0.50 23.65
C ILE A 202 17.99 0.42 25.06
N GLY A 203 18.95 -0.50 25.28
CA GLY A 203 19.67 -0.63 26.54
C GLY A 203 20.50 0.60 26.92
N ALA A 204 20.91 1.41 25.93
CA ALA A 204 21.57 2.70 26.13
C ALA A 204 20.58 3.86 26.34
N GLY A 205 19.27 3.58 26.43
CA GLY A 205 18.21 4.57 26.63
C GLY A 205 17.62 5.14 25.33
N GLY A 206 17.97 4.58 24.17
CA GLY A 206 17.47 5.00 22.87
C GLY A 206 16.08 4.46 22.51
N ALA A 207 15.47 5.06 21.48
CA ALA A 207 14.22 4.61 20.88
C ALA A 207 14.42 4.20 19.41
N ILE A 208 13.56 3.30 18.92
CA ILE A 208 13.57 2.77 17.56
C ILE A 208 12.17 2.93 16.96
N TRP A 209 12.12 3.43 15.73
CA TRP A 209 10.89 3.85 15.08
C TRP A 209 10.68 3.14 13.75
N ALA A 210 9.53 2.51 13.57
CA ALA A 210 9.09 1.98 12.28
C ALA A 210 8.29 3.04 11.53
N ALA A 211 8.60 3.27 10.25
CA ALA A 211 7.79 4.10 9.37
C ALA A 211 6.71 3.21 8.72
N PRO A 212 5.44 3.27 9.16
CA PRO A 212 4.47 2.23 8.84
C PRO A 212 3.99 2.28 7.39
N GLU A 213 3.91 3.47 6.79
CA GLU A 213 3.32 3.65 5.46
C GLU A 213 4.32 3.46 4.30
N MET A 214 5.59 3.13 4.61
CA MET A 214 6.58 2.83 3.56
C MET A 214 6.25 1.53 2.84
N HIS A 215 5.92 1.65 1.55
CA HIS A 215 5.62 0.51 0.70
C HIS A 215 6.91 -0.05 0.08
N LEU A 216 7.39 -1.17 0.60
CA LEU A 216 8.69 -1.75 0.24
C LEU A 216 8.50 -3.10 -0.47
N GLY A 217 9.36 -3.36 -1.45
CA GLY A 217 9.41 -4.62 -2.18
C GLY A 217 10.55 -5.52 -1.73
N HIS A 218 10.31 -6.83 -1.58
CA HIS A 218 11.34 -7.83 -1.31
C HIS A 218 11.46 -8.80 -2.49
N SER A 219 12.63 -8.79 -3.15
CA SER A 219 12.89 -9.58 -4.35
C SER A 219 13.24 -11.04 -4.03
N SER A 220 12.67 -11.94 -4.83
CA SER A 220 13.01 -13.36 -4.91
C SER A 220 12.62 -13.88 -6.30
N LYS A 221 11.82 -14.95 -6.42
CA LYS A 221 11.22 -15.36 -7.72
C LYS A 221 10.25 -14.31 -8.28
N ARG A 222 9.63 -13.54 -7.40
CA ARG A 222 8.76 -12.39 -7.66
C ARG A 222 9.03 -11.33 -6.60
N ILE A 223 8.70 -10.08 -6.88
CA ILE A 223 8.81 -9.00 -5.90
C ILE A 223 7.49 -8.91 -5.15
N ILE A 224 7.52 -9.20 -3.85
CA ILE A 224 6.36 -9.01 -2.98
C ILE A 224 6.45 -7.60 -2.39
N ARG A 225 5.38 -6.82 -2.53
CA ARG A 225 5.31 -5.45 -1.99
C ARG A 225 4.22 -5.32 -0.95
N ASP A 226 4.53 -4.59 0.12
CA ASP A 226 3.60 -4.33 1.21
C ASP A 226 4.13 -3.20 2.11
N SER A 227 3.33 -2.74 3.07
CA SER A 227 3.74 -1.82 4.12
C SER A 227 3.37 -2.35 5.51
N LEU A 228 4.09 -1.92 6.55
CA LEU A 228 3.79 -2.33 7.92
C LEU A 228 2.40 -1.86 8.37
N GLY A 229 2.04 -0.62 8.02
CA GLY A 229 0.73 -0.04 8.33
C GLY A 229 -0.39 -0.87 7.74
N ALA A 230 -0.27 -1.26 6.47
CA ALA A 230 -1.24 -2.13 5.83
C ALA A 230 -1.35 -3.51 6.49
N ALA A 231 -0.21 -4.13 6.83
CA ALA A 231 -0.19 -5.41 7.54
C ALA A 231 -0.86 -5.35 8.93
N LEU A 232 -0.60 -4.28 9.69
CA LEU A 232 -1.23 -4.06 10.99
C LEU A 232 -2.74 -3.81 10.86
N ARG A 233 -3.17 -3.03 9.86
CA ARG A 233 -4.60 -2.80 9.58
C ARG A 233 -5.34 -4.09 9.24
N ARG A 234 -4.74 -4.95 8.40
CA ARG A 234 -5.32 -6.27 8.07
C ARG A 234 -5.40 -7.18 9.28
N GLN A 235 -4.36 -7.23 10.11
CA GLN A 235 -4.37 -8.00 11.35
C GLN A 235 -5.44 -7.50 12.34
N GLY A 236 -5.65 -6.18 12.40
CA GLY A 236 -6.61 -5.54 13.30
C GLY A 236 -8.05 -5.49 12.79
N GLY A 237 -8.32 -5.89 11.54
CA GLY A 237 -9.63 -5.73 10.91
C GLY A 237 -10.04 -4.27 10.77
N GLN A 238 -9.12 -3.42 10.31
CA GLN A 238 -9.33 -1.96 10.14
C GLN A 238 -9.05 -1.47 8.72
N THR A 239 -8.85 -2.38 7.76
CA THR A 239 -8.45 -2.00 6.41
C THR A 239 -9.57 -1.25 5.70
N LEU A 240 -10.79 -1.77 5.72
CA LEU A 240 -11.90 -1.12 5.03
C LEU A 240 -12.25 0.23 5.65
N ARG A 241 -12.11 0.36 6.98
CA ARG A 241 -12.26 1.63 7.69
C ARG A 241 -11.28 2.68 7.16
N TYR A 242 -10.00 2.32 7.14
CA TYR A 242 -8.94 3.20 6.67
C TYR A 242 -9.17 3.61 5.22
N VAL A 243 -9.52 2.65 4.36
CA VAL A 243 -9.84 2.93 2.95
C VAL A 243 -11.02 3.89 2.85
N ALA A 244 -12.14 3.62 3.53
CA ALA A 244 -13.32 4.46 3.50
C ALA A 244 -13.05 5.89 3.99
N GLU A 245 -12.36 6.06 5.12
CA GLU A 245 -12.01 7.37 5.68
C GLU A 245 -11.10 8.18 4.73
N ARG A 246 -10.12 7.52 4.08
CA ARG A 246 -9.22 8.18 3.12
C ARG A 246 -9.93 8.55 1.83
N LEU A 247 -10.79 7.67 1.31
CA LEU A 247 -11.62 7.95 0.15
C LEU A 247 -12.59 9.10 0.45
N ALA A 248 -13.25 9.13 1.60
CA ALA A 248 -14.19 10.19 1.97
C ALA A 248 -13.55 11.60 1.85
N VAL A 249 -12.32 11.77 2.34
CA VAL A 249 -11.58 13.04 2.26
C VAL A 249 -10.95 13.34 0.89
N GLY A 250 -11.21 12.52 -0.12
CA GLY A 250 -10.81 12.78 -1.51
C GLY A 250 -9.50 12.14 -1.95
N SER A 251 -8.91 11.24 -1.16
CA SER A 251 -7.72 10.50 -1.59
C SER A 251 -8.07 9.55 -2.74
N MET A 252 -7.25 9.52 -3.78
CA MET A 252 -7.34 8.58 -4.91
C MET A 252 -6.04 7.79 -5.09
N ASP A 253 -5.30 7.60 -4.00
CA ASP A 253 -4.07 6.81 -3.98
C ASP A 253 -4.36 5.35 -4.42
N PRO A 254 -3.71 4.85 -5.49
CA PRO A 254 -3.91 3.49 -5.99
C PRO A 254 -3.73 2.40 -4.92
N THR A 255 -2.87 2.63 -3.94
CA THR A 255 -2.60 1.66 -2.86
C THR A 255 -3.84 1.39 -1.99
N LEU A 256 -4.79 2.33 -1.91
CA LEU A 256 -6.03 2.14 -1.16
C LEU A 256 -6.90 1.05 -1.79
N PHE A 257 -7.03 1.06 -3.12
CA PHE A 257 -7.82 0.07 -3.86
C PHE A 257 -7.16 -1.30 -3.84
N MET A 258 -5.83 -1.36 -4.01
CA MET A 258 -5.05 -2.59 -3.89
C MET A 258 -5.21 -3.23 -2.50
N GLU A 259 -5.17 -2.43 -1.44
CA GLU A 259 -5.34 -2.91 -0.07
C GLU A 259 -6.76 -3.38 0.21
N ALA A 260 -7.76 -2.71 -0.34
CA ALA A 260 -9.16 -3.10 -0.23
C ALA A 260 -9.40 -4.47 -0.88
N VAL A 261 -8.90 -4.69 -2.11
CA VAL A 261 -8.96 -5.99 -2.81
C VAL A 261 -8.21 -7.07 -2.04
N LYS A 262 -6.99 -6.78 -1.59
CA LYS A 262 -6.18 -7.72 -0.81
C LYS A 262 -6.84 -8.12 0.51
N ARG A 263 -7.60 -7.23 1.14
CA ARG A 263 -8.34 -7.50 2.39
C ARG A 263 -9.54 -8.40 2.16
N THR A 264 -10.27 -8.24 1.05
CA THR A 264 -11.46 -9.06 0.78
C THR A 264 -11.09 -10.47 0.34
N ASP A 265 -9.90 -10.67 -0.24
CA ASP A 265 -9.42 -11.96 -0.76
C ASP A 265 -10.46 -12.64 -1.66
N ASN A 266 -11.22 -11.82 -2.39
CA ASN A 266 -12.35 -12.26 -3.21
C ASN A 266 -12.00 -12.12 -4.69
N GLU A 267 -11.83 -13.28 -5.35
CA GLU A 267 -11.51 -13.39 -6.78
C GLU A 267 -12.57 -12.79 -7.71
N TRP A 268 -13.79 -12.56 -7.21
CA TRP A 268 -14.88 -11.93 -7.96
C TRP A 268 -14.97 -10.42 -7.78
N SER A 269 -14.07 -9.82 -6.99
CA SER A 269 -14.04 -8.36 -6.85
C SER A 269 -13.67 -7.72 -8.19
N VAL A 270 -14.33 -6.61 -8.53
CA VAL A 270 -13.90 -5.81 -9.68
C VAL A 270 -12.45 -5.33 -9.48
N PRO A 271 -11.66 -5.17 -10.56
CA PRO A 271 -10.27 -4.75 -10.44
C PRO A 271 -10.13 -3.29 -9.94
N GLU A 272 -8.92 -2.90 -9.57
CA GLU A 272 -8.65 -1.64 -8.85
C GLU A 272 -9.02 -0.38 -9.66
N ASP A 273 -8.92 -0.45 -10.98
CA ASP A 273 -9.31 0.62 -11.92
C ASP A 273 -10.83 0.85 -11.90
N VAL A 274 -11.63 -0.21 -11.86
CA VAL A 274 -13.09 -0.14 -11.75
C VAL A 274 -13.50 0.38 -10.37
N LEU A 275 -12.80 -0.01 -9.31
CA LEU A 275 -13.01 0.55 -7.97
C LEU A 275 -12.71 2.06 -7.94
N ALA A 276 -11.65 2.50 -8.60
CA ALA A 276 -11.32 3.92 -8.73
C ALA A 276 -12.39 4.68 -9.55
N LEU A 277 -12.90 4.09 -10.63
CA LEU A 277 -14.02 4.64 -11.39
C LEU A 277 -15.28 4.80 -10.51
N CYS A 278 -15.61 3.79 -9.70
CA CYS A 278 -16.72 3.85 -8.76
C CYS A 278 -16.53 4.99 -7.75
N ALA A 279 -15.32 5.17 -7.21
CA ALA A 279 -15.02 6.26 -6.29
C ALA A 279 -15.18 7.65 -6.94
N ILE A 280 -14.76 7.81 -8.19
CA ILE A 280 -14.91 9.06 -8.95
C ILE A 280 -16.38 9.35 -9.23
N MET A 281 -17.10 8.38 -9.79
CA MET A 281 -18.49 8.56 -10.19
C MET A 281 -19.43 8.68 -8.99
N GLY A 282 -19.18 7.93 -7.92
CA GLY A 282 -19.95 8.01 -6.68
C GLY A 282 -19.85 9.40 -6.03
N ARG A 283 -18.68 10.05 -6.09
CA ARG A 283 -18.51 11.43 -5.62
C ARG A 283 -19.24 12.46 -6.49
N LEU A 284 -19.35 12.20 -7.78
CA LEU A 284 -20.05 13.08 -8.73
C LEU A 284 -21.58 12.89 -8.71
N ALA A 285 -22.06 11.80 -8.11
CA ALA A 285 -23.48 11.51 -8.01
C ALA A 285 -24.18 12.50 -7.08
N ASP A 286 -25.13 13.27 -7.62
CA ASP A 286 -25.98 14.23 -6.89
C ASP A 286 -27.35 13.60 -6.58
N GLY A 287 -27.33 12.38 -6.04
CA GLY A 287 -28.55 11.64 -5.71
C GLY A 287 -28.30 10.18 -5.34
N PRO A 288 -29.38 9.43 -5.04
CA PRO A 288 -29.27 8.02 -4.66
C PRO A 288 -28.55 7.17 -5.70
N ILE A 289 -27.86 6.14 -5.24
CA ILE A 289 -27.09 5.20 -6.05
C ILE A 289 -27.74 3.82 -5.98
N ILE A 290 -27.81 3.08 -7.09
CA ILE A 290 -28.28 1.70 -7.15
C ILE A 290 -27.21 0.78 -7.73
N GLU A 291 -26.97 -0.35 -7.08
CA GLU A 291 -26.05 -1.40 -7.52
C GLU A 291 -26.83 -2.71 -7.69
N ALA A 292 -26.76 -3.32 -8.88
CA ALA A 292 -27.14 -4.71 -9.05
C ALA A 292 -25.92 -5.59 -8.76
N GLY A 293 -25.99 -6.38 -7.70
CA GLY A 293 -24.82 -6.99 -7.06
C GLY A 293 -24.50 -6.28 -5.74
N SER A 294 -23.54 -6.83 -5.00
CA SER A 294 -23.04 -6.20 -3.79
C SER A 294 -21.61 -6.66 -3.47
N GLY A 295 -20.82 -5.80 -2.82
CA GLY A 295 -19.45 -6.15 -2.45
C GLY A 295 -18.59 -4.95 -2.14
N LEU A 296 -17.34 -4.99 -2.60
CA LEU A 296 -16.37 -3.93 -2.31
C LEU A 296 -16.70 -2.60 -3.00
N THR A 297 -17.27 -2.67 -4.20
CA THR A 297 -17.87 -1.54 -4.92
C THR A 297 -18.91 -0.81 -4.08
N THR A 298 -19.79 -1.54 -3.39
CA THR A 298 -20.80 -0.97 -2.48
C THR A 298 -20.14 -0.15 -1.37
N ILE A 299 -19.10 -0.68 -0.73
CA ILE A 299 -18.36 0.01 0.34
C ILE A 299 -17.70 1.28 -0.19
N ILE A 300 -17.10 1.22 -1.37
CA ILE A 300 -16.42 2.37 -1.98
C ILE A 300 -17.42 3.46 -2.36
N LEU A 301 -18.54 3.10 -3.01
CA LEU A 301 -19.60 4.04 -3.36
C LEU A 301 -20.17 4.74 -2.12
N ALA A 302 -20.40 3.97 -1.05
CA ALA A 302 -20.90 4.51 0.21
C ALA A 302 -19.89 5.43 0.90
N ALA A 303 -18.59 5.12 0.83
CA ALA A 303 -17.54 5.93 1.44
C ALA A 303 -17.35 7.30 0.78
N VAL A 304 -17.67 7.45 -0.51
CA VAL A 304 -17.47 8.70 -1.27
C VAL A 304 -18.74 9.51 -1.50
N SER A 305 -19.92 8.94 -1.22
CA SER A 305 -21.22 9.57 -1.46
C SER A 305 -21.89 9.98 -0.16
N GLU A 306 -22.53 11.15 -0.16
CA GLU A 306 -23.43 11.58 0.92
C GLU A 306 -24.84 11.01 0.78
N HIS A 307 -25.15 10.42 -0.37
CA HIS A 307 -26.46 9.87 -0.68
C HIS A 307 -26.56 8.37 -0.35
N PRO A 308 -27.78 7.83 -0.22
CA PRO A 308 -27.98 6.40 -0.01
C PRO A 308 -27.48 5.57 -1.20
N VAL A 309 -26.81 4.46 -0.90
CA VAL A 309 -26.40 3.42 -1.85
C VAL A 309 -27.26 2.19 -1.61
N TYR A 310 -28.09 1.83 -2.58
CA TYR A 310 -28.90 0.62 -2.54
C TYR A 310 -28.19 -0.49 -3.31
N CYS A 311 -28.06 -1.69 -2.74
CA CYS A 311 -27.48 -2.84 -3.43
C CYS A 311 -28.46 -4.01 -3.47
N LEU A 312 -28.58 -4.66 -4.63
CA LEU A 312 -29.41 -5.83 -4.83
C LEU A 312 -28.59 -7.09 -4.61
N GLU A 313 -28.87 -7.82 -3.54
CA GLU A 313 -28.18 -9.07 -3.19
C GLU A 313 -29.15 -10.24 -3.20
N HIS A 314 -28.79 -11.33 -3.87
CA HIS A 314 -29.61 -12.53 -3.98
C HIS A 314 -29.26 -13.63 -2.96
N ASP A 315 -28.02 -13.66 -2.49
CA ASP A 315 -27.51 -14.65 -1.55
C ASP A 315 -27.53 -14.10 -0.12
N PRO A 316 -28.35 -14.65 0.79
CA PRO A 316 -28.40 -14.22 2.18
C PRO A 316 -27.07 -14.41 2.94
N ILE A 317 -26.25 -15.38 2.53
CA ILE A 317 -24.93 -15.60 3.15
C ILE A 317 -23.98 -14.47 2.74
N TRP A 318 -24.00 -14.08 1.46
CA TRP A 318 -23.21 -12.96 0.98
C TRP A 318 -23.67 -11.63 1.56
N ALA A 319 -24.98 -11.42 1.69
CA ALA A 319 -25.53 -10.23 2.37
C ALA A 319 -25.03 -10.11 3.82
N ALA A 320 -24.90 -11.23 4.55
CA ALA A 320 -24.31 -11.24 5.88
C ALA A 320 -22.80 -10.91 5.85
N HIS A 321 -22.06 -11.40 4.85
CA HIS A 321 -20.66 -11.06 4.65
C HIS A 321 -20.47 -9.55 4.37
N LEU A 322 -21.31 -8.97 3.49
CA LEU A 322 -21.36 -7.53 3.25
C LEU A 322 -21.64 -6.76 4.53
N GLY A 323 -22.56 -7.23 5.38
CA GLY A 323 -22.82 -6.63 6.69
C GLY A 323 -21.56 -6.47 7.55
N GLY A 324 -20.67 -7.47 7.55
CA GLY A 324 -19.37 -7.38 8.23
C GLY A 324 -18.42 -6.36 7.57
N MET A 325 -18.44 -6.25 6.25
CA MET A 325 -17.67 -5.22 5.52
C MET A 325 -18.17 -3.81 5.82
N ILE A 326 -19.48 -3.62 5.93
CA ILE A 326 -20.13 -2.36 6.31
C ILE A 326 -19.70 -1.96 7.73
N GLU A 327 -19.76 -2.89 8.68
CA GLU A 327 -19.35 -2.67 10.07
C GLU A 327 -17.86 -2.30 10.16
N GLU A 328 -16.98 -3.03 9.46
CA GLU A 328 -15.55 -2.70 9.40
C GLU A 328 -15.33 -1.31 8.81
N ALA A 329 -15.95 -1.00 7.66
CA ALA A 329 -15.78 0.26 6.96
C ALA A 329 -16.33 1.47 7.74
N GLY A 330 -17.30 1.26 8.62
CA GLY A 330 -17.95 2.32 9.38
C GLY A 330 -18.86 3.22 8.53
N VAL A 331 -19.33 2.73 7.38
CA VAL A 331 -20.29 3.42 6.51
C VAL A 331 -21.72 3.11 6.95
N SER A 332 -22.67 4.04 6.72
CA SER A 332 -24.04 3.94 7.26
C SER A 332 -25.15 4.23 6.25
N ASN A 333 -24.78 4.67 5.05
CA ASN A 333 -25.68 5.05 3.96
C ASN A 333 -25.98 3.89 2.99
N ILE A 334 -25.82 2.63 3.41
CA ILE A 334 -26.09 1.45 2.56
C ILE A 334 -27.46 0.84 2.89
N GLY A 335 -28.30 0.69 1.87
CA GLY A 335 -29.52 -0.11 1.90
C GLY A 335 -29.31 -1.46 1.22
N VAL A 336 -29.30 -2.55 1.99
CA VAL A 336 -29.16 -3.91 1.44
C VAL A 336 -30.53 -4.49 1.12
N CYS A 337 -30.80 -4.69 -0.18
CA CYS A 337 -32.05 -5.30 -0.66
C CYS A 337 -31.81 -6.78 -0.96
N LEU A 338 -32.27 -7.66 -0.06
CA LEU A 338 -32.18 -9.11 -0.25
C LEU A 338 -33.26 -9.60 -1.23
N CYS A 339 -32.88 -9.76 -2.50
CA CYS A 339 -33.74 -10.04 -3.65
C CYS A 339 -33.36 -11.36 -4.33
N PRO A 340 -34.05 -12.48 -4.04
CA PRO A 340 -33.81 -13.75 -4.73
C PRO A 340 -33.94 -13.62 -6.25
N ILE A 341 -33.17 -14.39 -7.01
CA ILE A 341 -33.30 -14.39 -8.47
C ILE A 341 -34.53 -15.18 -8.90
N LYS A 342 -35.43 -14.54 -9.67
CA LYS A 342 -36.59 -15.14 -10.33
C LYS A 342 -36.57 -14.77 -11.81
N ASP A 343 -36.82 -15.76 -12.67
CA ASP A 343 -36.83 -15.60 -14.13
C ASP A 343 -35.60 -14.86 -14.70
N GLY A 344 -34.44 -15.05 -14.07
CA GLY A 344 -33.17 -14.46 -14.51
C GLY A 344 -32.88 -13.05 -14.01
N TRP A 345 -33.68 -12.51 -13.08
CA TRP A 345 -33.46 -11.18 -12.49
C TRP A 345 -33.81 -11.12 -10.99
N TYR A 346 -33.35 -10.08 -10.29
CA TYR A 346 -33.66 -9.84 -8.88
C TYR A 346 -35.16 -9.60 -8.66
N ASP A 347 -35.77 -10.36 -7.75
CA ASP A 347 -37.16 -10.13 -7.33
C ASP A 347 -37.25 -8.94 -6.38
N LEU A 348 -37.82 -7.84 -6.88
CA LEU A 348 -37.92 -6.56 -6.18
C LEU A 348 -39.23 -6.40 -5.39
N THR A 349 -40.12 -7.40 -5.39
CA THR A 349 -41.49 -7.29 -4.84
C THR A 349 -41.53 -6.65 -3.45
N ASP A 350 -40.57 -6.99 -2.58
CA ASP A 350 -40.52 -6.51 -1.20
C ASP A 350 -39.96 -5.08 -1.05
N TYR A 351 -39.30 -4.54 -2.09
CA TYR A 351 -38.58 -3.26 -2.05
C TYR A 351 -39.10 -2.21 -3.04
N GLU A 352 -40.07 -2.54 -3.90
CA GLU A 352 -40.58 -1.61 -4.93
C GLU A 352 -41.04 -0.26 -4.36
N SER A 353 -41.64 -0.26 -3.17
CA SER A 353 -42.10 0.95 -2.50
C SER A 353 -41.01 1.70 -1.72
N GLU A 354 -39.88 1.05 -1.47
CA GLU A 354 -38.76 1.59 -0.67
C GLU A 354 -37.69 2.24 -1.57
N LEU A 355 -37.54 1.74 -2.80
CA LEU A 355 -36.55 2.25 -3.74
C LEU A 355 -36.94 3.64 -4.28
N PRO A 356 -35.97 4.57 -4.39
CA PRO A 356 -36.17 5.85 -5.05
C PRO A 356 -36.71 5.72 -6.48
N ALA A 357 -37.52 6.71 -6.91
CA ALA A 357 -38.04 6.76 -8.26
C ALA A 357 -36.99 7.17 -9.32
N GLN A 358 -35.88 7.78 -8.89
CA GLN A 358 -34.76 8.21 -9.72
C GLN A 358 -33.45 8.02 -8.95
N PHE A 359 -32.38 7.70 -9.68
CA PHE A 359 -31.03 7.49 -9.17
C PHE A 359 -30.05 8.32 -10.00
N ALA A 360 -29.08 8.94 -9.35
CA ALA A 360 -28.03 9.69 -10.04
C ALA A 360 -26.99 8.75 -10.67
N LEU A 361 -26.74 7.60 -10.03
CA LEU A 361 -25.75 6.62 -10.47
C LEU A 361 -26.27 5.20 -10.33
N GLY A 362 -25.99 4.38 -11.33
CA GLY A 362 -26.18 2.94 -11.32
C GLY A 362 -24.87 2.20 -11.50
N LEU A 363 -24.69 1.07 -10.83
CA LEU A 363 -23.64 0.10 -11.12
C LEU A 363 -24.28 -1.25 -11.44
N ASN A 364 -23.94 -1.82 -12.59
CA ASN A 364 -24.45 -3.12 -13.01
C ASN A 364 -23.34 -4.17 -13.00
N ASP A 365 -23.27 -4.94 -11.91
CA ASP A 365 -22.33 -6.04 -11.69
C ASP A 365 -23.05 -7.41 -11.50
N GLY A 366 -24.37 -7.43 -11.60
CA GLY A 366 -25.19 -8.60 -11.30
C GLY A 366 -26.38 -8.77 -12.23
N PRO A 367 -27.09 -9.91 -12.15
CA PRO A 367 -26.84 -11.06 -11.29
C PRO A 367 -25.64 -11.90 -11.78
N PRO A 368 -25.20 -12.93 -11.02
CA PRO A 368 -24.25 -13.90 -11.54
C PRO A 368 -24.72 -14.49 -12.87
N ARG A 369 -23.83 -14.57 -13.86
CA ARG A 369 -24.17 -14.99 -15.24
C ARG A 369 -24.82 -16.39 -15.32
N ALA A 370 -24.54 -17.25 -14.35
CA ALA A 370 -25.15 -18.58 -14.27
C ALA A 370 -26.64 -18.56 -13.86
N LEU A 371 -27.11 -17.45 -13.27
CA LEU A 371 -28.45 -17.33 -12.70
C LEU A 371 -29.37 -16.42 -13.51
N GLY A 372 -28.83 -15.61 -14.43
CA GLY A 372 -29.65 -14.62 -15.13
C GLY A 372 -28.90 -13.74 -16.12
N SER A 373 -29.58 -12.69 -16.57
CA SER A 373 -29.03 -11.71 -17.51
C SER A 373 -28.84 -10.37 -16.82
N ARG A 374 -27.65 -9.77 -16.99
CA ARG A 374 -27.36 -8.40 -16.56
C ARG A 374 -28.21 -7.36 -17.31
N MET A 375 -28.85 -7.74 -18.43
CA MET A 375 -29.74 -6.84 -19.17
C MET A 375 -30.99 -6.42 -18.38
N GLY A 376 -31.42 -7.21 -17.40
CA GLY A 376 -32.56 -6.86 -16.54
C GLY A 376 -32.34 -5.55 -15.78
N PHE A 377 -31.09 -5.12 -15.55
CA PHE A 377 -30.80 -3.82 -14.97
C PHE A 377 -31.31 -2.68 -15.85
N TYR A 378 -31.04 -2.75 -17.15
CA TYR A 378 -31.41 -1.69 -18.08
C TYR A 378 -32.91 -1.66 -18.34
N GLU A 379 -33.53 -2.84 -18.41
CA GLU A 379 -34.99 -2.97 -18.51
C GLU A 379 -35.69 -2.34 -17.30
N ARG A 380 -35.15 -2.56 -16.09
CA ARG A 380 -35.78 -2.11 -14.84
C ARG A 380 -35.43 -0.68 -14.44
N PHE A 381 -34.15 -0.31 -14.54
CA PHE A 381 -33.58 0.91 -13.99
C PHE A 381 -33.00 1.85 -15.06
N GLY A 382 -32.79 1.39 -16.29
CA GLY A 382 -32.10 2.17 -17.32
C GLY A 382 -32.77 3.50 -17.67
N ASN A 383 -34.08 3.64 -17.43
CA ASN A 383 -34.84 4.88 -17.63
C ASN A 383 -34.92 5.80 -16.38
N CYS A 384 -34.49 5.32 -15.22
CA CYS A 384 -34.52 6.09 -13.97
C CYS A 384 -33.15 6.27 -13.33
N VAL A 385 -32.09 6.02 -14.08
CA VAL A 385 -30.70 6.19 -13.66
C VAL A 385 -30.01 7.16 -14.61
N ASP A 386 -29.42 8.26 -14.12
CA ASP A 386 -28.80 9.26 -15.00
C ASP A 386 -27.51 8.76 -15.66
N THR A 387 -26.61 8.16 -14.87
CA THR A 387 -25.33 7.59 -15.32
C THR A 387 -25.19 6.15 -14.86
N ILE A 388 -24.71 5.25 -15.72
CA ILE A 388 -24.56 3.82 -15.40
C ILE A 388 -23.11 3.39 -15.62
N ILE A 389 -22.50 2.83 -14.59
CA ILE A 389 -21.25 2.07 -14.68
C ILE A 389 -21.62 0.62 -15.00
N VAL A 390 -20.93 0.06 -15.98
CA VAL A 390 -21.10 -1.32 -16.42
C VAL A 390 -19.82 -2.07 -16.10
N ASP A 391 -19.92 -3.18 -15.37
CA ASP A 391 -18.84 -4.16 -15.24
C ASP A 391 -18.99 -5.29 -16.29
N ASP A 392 -17.89 -5.95 -16.64
CA ASP A 392 -17.79 -7.00 -17.67
C ASP A 392 -18.16 -6.56 -19.11
N ALA A 393 -17.95 -5.29 -19.45
CA ALA A 393 -18.16 -4.76 -20.79
C ALA A 393 -17.18 -5.34 -21.85
N ASP A 394 -16.14 -6.06 -21.43
CA ASP A 394 -15.25 -6.85 -22.30
C ASP A 394 -15.96 -8.07 -22.92
N ASP A 395 -17.03 -8.57 -22.29
CA ASP A 395 -17.82 -9.62 -22.87
C ASP A 395 -18.50 -9.12 -24.15
N ARG A 396 -18.06 -9.65 -25.29
CA ARG A 396 -18.51 -9.19 -26.59
C ARG A 396 -20.02 -9.35 -26.81
N SER A 397 -20.65 -10.37 -26.24
CA SER A 397 -22.10 -10.56 -26.39
C SER A 397 -22.82 -9.46 -25.62
N TYR A 398 -22.45 -9.29 -24.35
CA TYR A 398 -23.05 -8.31 -23.47
C TYR A 398 -22.79 -6.87 -23.94
N GLY A 399 -21.58 -6.56 -24.41
CA GLY A 399 -21.23 -5.27 -25.00
C GLY A 399 -22.12 -4.91 -26.20
N ASN A 400 -22.41 -5.86 -27.09
CA ASN A 400 -23.32 -5.63 -28.23
C ASN A 400 -24.76 -5.35 -27.76
N GLU A 401 -25.23 -6.06 -26.72
CA GLU A 401 -26.57 -5.84 -26.15
C GLU A 401 -26.68 -4.45 -25.51
N ILE A 402 -25.63 -3.98 -24.82
CA ILE A 402 -25.56 -2.64 -24.26
C ILE A 402 -25.57 -1.57 -25.36
N GLU A 403 -24.78 -1.75 -26.42
CA GLU A 403 -24.75 -0.81 -27.54
C GLU A 403 -26.13 -0.69 -28.22
N ALA A 404 -26.80 -1.82 -28.44
CA ALA A 404 -28.15 -1.87 -28.98
C ALA A 404 -29.14 -1.15 -28.06
N TRP A 405 -29.11 -1.45 -26.76
CA TRP A 405 -29.97 -0.78 -25.78
C TRP A 405 -29.72 0.72 -25.73
N CYS A 406 -28.46 1.16 -25.78
CA CYS A 406 -28.10 2.58 -25.78
C CYS A 406 -28.64 3.31 -27.01
N ALA A 407 -28.54 2.69 -28.19
CA ALA A 407 -29.06 3.25 -29.43
C ALA A 407 -30.59 3.41 -29.41
N GLU A 408 -31.30 2.47 -28.79
CA GLU A 408 -32.77 2.52 -28.65
C GLU A 408 -33.25 3.56 -27.62
N ASN A 409 -32.42 3.90 -26.63
CA ASN A 409 -32.81 4.73 -25.48
C ASN A 409 -32.13 6.12 -25.46
N ASP A 410 -31.57 6.59 -26.58
CA ASP A 410 -30.87 7.89 -26.72
C ASP A 410 -29.75 8.08 -25.68
N ARG A 411 -28.98 7.00 -25.46
CA ARG A 411 -27.82 6.96 -24.58
C ARG A 411 -26.52 6.87 -25.37
N ARG A 412 -25.44 7.36 -24.77
CA ARG A 412 -24.07 7.15 -25.21
C ARG A 412 -23.39 6.17 -24.26
N VAL A 413 -22.71 5.17 -24.82
CA VAL A 413 -21.80 4.28 -24.11
C VAL A 413 -20.35 4.63 -24.46
N ASP A 414 -19.50 4.76 -23.46
CA ASP A 414 -18.05 4.91 -23.59
C ASP A 414 -17.37 3.74 -22.88
N PHE A 415 -16.68 2.88 -23.64
CA PHE A 415 -15.90 1.77 -23.07
C PHE A 415 -14.62 2.31 -22.42
N ILE A 416 -14.39 1.92 -21.18
CA ILE A 416 -13.28 2.34 -20.34
C ILE A 416 -12.34 1.15 -20.18
N GLU A 417 -11.14 1.29 -20.73
CA GLU A 417 -10.15 0.23 -20.80
C GLU A 417 -10.71 -1.05 -21.46
N GLN A 418 -10.47 -2.23 -20.88
CA GLN A 418 -11.00 -3.48 -21.39
C GLN A 418 -12.29 -3.90 -20.67
N ARG A 419 -12.41 -3.69 -19.34
CA ARG A 419 -13.46 -4.35 -18.54
C ARG A 419 -14.74 -3.53 -18.32
N ALA A 420 -14.66 -2.20 -18.25
CA ALA A 420 -15.80 -1.38 -17.83
C ALA A 420 -16.38 -0.51 -18.96
N ALA A 421 -17.60 -0.04 -18.80
CA ALA A 421 -18.17 1.00 -19.66
C ALA A 421 -18.99 2.01 -18.84
N LEU A 422 -19.13 3.22 -19.39
CA LEU A 422 -19.92 4.29 -18.81
C LEU A 422 -21.03 4.70 -19.77
N ILE A 423 -22.29 4.58 -19.33
CA ILE A 423 -23.46 4.99 -20.09
C ILE A 423 -24.00 6.30 -19.54
N ARG A 424 -24.27 7.27 -20.42
CA ARG A 424 -24.79 8.60 -20.09
C ARG A 424 -25.83 9.05 -21.10
N HIS A 425 -26.65 10.04 -20.73
CA HIS A 425 -27.50 10.72 -21.70
C HIS A 425 -26.66 11.41 -22.80
N ASN A 426 -27.18 11.41 -24.03
CA ASN A 426 -26.63 12.25 -25.08
C ASN A 426 -26.73 13.73 -24.65
N VAL A 427 -25.60 14.44 -24.71
CA VAL A 427 -25.59 15.89 -24.48
C VAL A 427 -26.41 16.50 -25.62
N LYS A 428 -27.61 17.00 -25.33
CA LYS A 428 -28.27 17.91 -26.26
C LYS A 428 -27.36 19.12 -26.39
N GLU A 429 -26.70 19.28 -27.54
CA GLU A 429 -26.12 20.56 -27.90
C GLU A 429 -27.20 21.61 -27.65
N LYS A 430 -26.98 22.50 -26.69
CA LYS A 430 -27.78 23.72 -26.60
C LYS A 430 -27.51 24.48 -27.87
N ALA A 431 -28.30 24.22 -28.90
CA ALA A 431 -28.39 25.07 -30.06
C ALA A 431 -28.67 26.48 -29.53
N ASN A 432 -27.74 27.40 -29.78
CA ASN A 432 -27.96 28.83 -29.59
C ASN A 432 -29.17 29.22 -30.44
N ALA A 433 -30.36 29.22 -29.84
CA ALA A 433 -31.52 29.92 -30.37
C ALA A 433 -31.41 31.39 -29.94
N ALA A 434 -30.49 32.10 -30.60
CA ALA A 434 -30.52 33.55 -30.71
C ALA A 434 -30.71 33.86 -32.20
N ALA A 435 -31.96 34.06 -32.58
CA ALA A 435 -32.38 34.75 -33.80
C ALA A 435 -33.47 35.75 -33.42
#